data_AF-A0A7L3PW20-F1
#
_entry.id   AF-A0A7L3PW20-F1
#
_cell.length_a   1.000
_cell.length_b   1.000
_cell.length_c   1.000
_cell.angle_alpha   90.00
_cell.angle_beta   90.00
_cell.angle_gamma   90.00
#
_symmetry.space_group_name_H-M   'P 1'
#
loop_
_entity.id
_entity.type
_entity.pdbx_description
1 polymer ?
#
loop_
_entity_poly.entity_id
_entity_poly.type
_entity_poly.pdbx_seq_one_letter_code
_entity_poly.pdbx_strand_id
1 'polypeptide(L)'
;RSASPDSRKVVKWNVEDTFSWLRRDHSASKEDYMDRLEHLRKQCGPHVSAAAKDSVEGICSKIYYISLEYVKRIREKHLAILKENNISAEVEAPEVQDRLVYCYPVRLAIPSPPLPSVEMHMENNVACVRYKGEMVKVSRNYFSKLWLLYRYSCIDDSGFEKFLPRVWCLLRRYQMMFGVGLYEGTGLQGALPVHIFEALHKLFGVSFECFASPLNCYFKQYCSAFLDTDGYFGSRGPCLDFFPISGSFEANPPFCEELMDAMVSHFEKLLESSSEPLSFIVFIPEWRDPPTPALTRMEQSKFKRHQLILPAFDHEYRSGSQHVCKKEEMYYKAVHNTAVLFLQNSAGFAKWEPTPERLQELVAAYKHSGRTLSSSSSSSSSSSSSSSSTVDKERELGREQSSSRETNPN
;
A
#
# COMPACT_ATOMS: atom_id res chain seq x y z
N ARG A 1 26.42 -1.18 30.11
CA ARG A 1 25.35 -2.21 30.18
C ARG A 1 25.91 -3.43 30.92
N SER A 2 25.09 -4.12 31.70
CA SER A 2 25.48 -5.38 32.33
C SER A 2 25.75 -6.43 31.25
N ALA A 3 26.80 -7.22 31.41
CA ALA A 3 27.20 -8.28 30.48
C ALA A 3 28.07 -9.30 31.23
N SER A 4 28.06 -10.56 30.80
CA SER A 4 28.95 -11.57 31.39
C SER A 4 30.43 -11.20 31.18
N PRO A 5 31.33 -11.54 32.12
CA PRO A 5 32.76 -11.29 31.96
C PRO A 5 33.33 -11.86 30.65
N ASP A 6 32.85 -13.03 30.22
CA ASP A 6 33.30 -13.69 28.98
C ASP A 6 32.85 -12.93 27.74
N SER A 7 31.57 -12.53 27.66
CA SER A 7 31.08 -11.70 26.55
C SER A 7 31.85 -10.38 26.46
N ARG A 8 32.14 -9.76 27.61
CA ARG A 8 32.93 -8.53 27.66
C ARG A 8 34.34 -8.72 27.13
N LYS A 9 35.01 -9.83 27.49
CA LYS A 9 36.35 -10.15 27.00
C LYS A 9 36.35 -10.41 25.50
N VAL A 10 35.41 -11.21 24.99
CA VAL A 10 35.31 -11.54 23.56
C VAL A 10 35.13 -10.29 22.71
N VAL A 11 34.17 -9.43 23.06
CA VAL A 11 33.94 -8.18 22.32
C VAL A 11 35.16 -7.26 22.42
N LYS A 12 35.73 -7.08 23.62
CA LYS A 12 36.90 -6.23 23.83
C LYS A 12 38.08 -6.67 22.97
N TRP A 13 38.38 -7.96 22.94
CA TRP A 13 39.48 -8.50 22.15
C TRP A 13 39.27 -8.30 20.64
N ASN A 14 38.08 -8.61 20.11
CA ASN A 14 37.78 -8.42 18.69
C ASN A 14 37.85 -6.94 18.26
N VAL A 15 37.46 -6.03 19.15
CA VAL A 15 37.57 -4.58 18.92
C VAL A 15 39.04 -4.12 18.93
N GLU A 16 39.84 -4.58 19.90
CA GLU A 16 41.27 -4.26 19.98
C GLU A 16 42.05 -4.81 18.78
N ASP A 17 41.71 -6.02 18.33
CA ASP A 17 42.28 -6.64 17.13
C ASP A 17 41.93 -5.84 15.87
N THR A 18 40.67 -5.45 15.70
CA THR A 18 40.24 -4.60 14.56
C THR A 18 40.95 -3.25 14.58
N PHE A 19 41.06 -2.58 15.73
CA PHE A 19 41.81 -1.32 15.83
C PHE A 19 43.30 -1.50 15.55
N SER A 20 43.88 -2.63 15.97
CA SER A 20 45.28 -2.93 15.69
C SER A 20 45.52 -3.16 14.20
N TRP A 21 44.60 -3.84 13.52
CA TRP A 21 44.63 -4.01 12.07
C TRP A 21 44.53 -2.66 11.33
N LEU A 22 43.57 -1.80 11.71
CA LEU A 22 43.40 -0.46 11.14
C LEU A 22 44.64 0.43 11.27
N ARG A 23 45.45 0.24 12.33
CA ARG A 23 46.69 1.00 12.55
C ARG A 23 47.89 0.44 11.77
N ARG A 24 47.86 -0.83 11.38
CA ARG A 24 48.97 -1.52 10.71
C ARG A 24 48.83 -1.51 9.20
N ASP A 25 47.62 -1.67 8.68
CA ASP A 25 47.37 -1.80 7.26
C ASP A 25 46.94 -0.48 6.65
N HIS A 26 47.87 0.18 5.96
CA HIS A 26 47.62 1.44 5.26
C HIS A 26 47.19 1.23 3.80
N SER A 27 47.07 -0.02 3.35
CA SER A 27 46.75 -0.40 1.97
C SER A 27 45.41 -1.12 1.80
N ALA A 28 44.64 -1.27 2.88
CA ALA A 28 43.34 -1.93 2.85
C ALA A 28 42.38 -1.27 1.86
N SER A 29 41.75 -2.11 1.03
CA SER A 29 40.72 -1.70 0.09
C SER A 29 39.38 -1.47 0.78
N LYS A 30 38.40 -0.95 0.03
CA LYS A 30 37.02 -0.82 0.53
C LYS A 30 36.43 -2.18 0.88
N GLU A 31 36.72 -3.19 0.08
CA GLU A 31 36.26 -4.57 0.25
C GLU A 31 36.82 -5.15 1.55
N ASP A 32 38.10 -4.94 1.85
CA ASP A 32 38.72 -5.40 3.10
C ASP A 32 38.03 -4.80 4.34
N TYR A 33 37.64 -3.52 4.29
CA TYR A 33 36.90 -2.88 5.38
C TYR A 33 35.49 -3.48 5.55
N MET A 34 34.81 -3.81 4.46
CA MET A 34 33.48 -4.41 4.48
C MET A 34 33.53 -5.84 5.06
N ASP A 35 34.48 -6.65 4.61
CA ASP A 35 34.70 -8.01 5.12
C ASP A 35 35.06 -7.99 6.61
N ARG A 36 35.91 -7.04 7.03
CA ARG A 36 36.27 -6.87 8.44
C ARG A 36 35.07 -6.44 9.29
N LEU A 37 34.21 -5.56 8.77
CA LEU A 37 32.98 -5.15 9.45
C LEU A 37 32.02 -6.33 9.61
N GLU A 38 31.81 -7.13 8.57
CA GLU A 38 30.96 -8.33 8.64
C GLU A 38 31.50 -9.33 9.66
N HIS A 39 32.81 -9.60 9.62
CA HIS A 39 33.47 -10.45 10.60
C HIS A 39 33.26 -9.94 12.03
N LEU A 40 33.54 -8.66 12.29
CA LEU A 40 33.37 -8.05 13.60
C LEU A 40 31.90 -8.10 14.06
N ARG A 41 30.95 -7.82 13.16
CA ARG A 41 29.52 -7.89 13.43
C ARG A 41 29.09 -9.31 13.78
N LYS A 42 29.62 -10.33 13.10
CA LYS A 42 29.32 -11.75 13.37
C LYS A 42 29.86 -12.20 14.73
N GLN A 43 31.09 -11.81 15.07
CA GLN A 43 31.70 -12.15 16.36
C GLN A 43 31.04 -11.41 17.54
N CYS A 44 30.79 -10.10 17.40
CA CYS A 44 30.27 -9.27 18.49
C CYS A 44 28.74 -9.28 18.58
N GLY A 45 28.02 -9.58 17.49
CA GLY A 45 26.57 -9.47 17.37
C GLY A 45 25.80 -10.15 18.50
N PRO A 46 25.99 -11.46 18.75
CA PRO A 46 25.28 -12.17 19.82
C PRO A 46 25.51 -11.56 21.21
N HIS A 47 26.73 -11.11 21.50
CA HIS A 47 27.08 -10.51 22.78
C HIS A 47 26.47 -9.11 22.97
N VAL A 48 26.47 -8.28 21.91
CA VAL A 48 25.85 -6.96 21.93
C VAL A 48 24.33 -7.07 22.03
N SER A 49 23.72 -7.98 21.26
CA SER A 49 22.28 -8.27 21.33
C SER A 49 21.85 -8.71 22.73
N ALA A 50 22.58 -9.65 23.34
CA ALA A 50 22.30 -10.10 24.71
C ALA A 50 22.40 -8.96 25.73
N ALA A 51 23.44 -8.11 25.64
CA ALA A 51 23.61 -6.97 26.55
C ALA A 51 22.57 -5.85 26.36
N ALA A 52 21.97 -5.75 25.18
CA ALA A 52 20.95 -4.75 24.85
C ALA A 52 19.51 -5.25 25.04
N LYS A 53 19.29 -6.56 25.14
CA LYS A 53 17.99 -7.23 25.13
C LYS A 53 16.95 -6.56 26.02
N ASP A 54 17.18 -6.53 27.34
CA ASP A 54 16.20 -6.01 28.31
C ASP A 54 15.84 -4.54 28.05
N SER A 55 16.81 -3.76 27.58
CA SER A 55 16.60 -2.36 27.22
C SER A 55 15.72 -2.21 25.98
N VAL A 56 15.89 -3.06 24.97
CA VAL A 56 15.08 -3.05 23.74
C VAL A 56 13.67 -3.58 24.04
N GLU A 57 13.54 -4.67 24.80
CA GLU A 57 12.24 -5.20 25.25
C GLU A 57 11.47 -4.17 26.09
N GLY A 58 12.18 -3.41 26.92
CA GLY A 58 11.62 -2.28 27.68
C GLY A 58 11.05 -1.18 26.79
N ILE A 59 11.72 -0.84 25.68
CA ILE A 59 11.22 0.14 24.68
C ILE A 59 9.93 -0.39 24.03
N CYS A 60 9.95 -1.63 23.52
CA CYS A 60 8.80 -2.26 22.87
C CYS A 60 7.58 -2.31 23.82
N SER A 61 7.80 -2.77 25.05
CA SER A 61 6.76 -2.86 26.07
C SER A 61 6.21 -1.48 26.44
N LYS A 62 7.09 -0.48 26.61
CA LYS A 62 6.67 0.86 26.98
C LYS A 62 5.79 1.50 25.91
N ILE A 63 6.16 1.39 24.64
CA ILE A 63 5.35 1.90 23.52
C ILE A 63 4.00 1.20 23.45
N TYR A 64 3.96 -0.12 23.64
CA TYR A 64 2.71 -0.88 23.70
C TYR A 64 1.78 -0.37 24.81
N TYR A 65 2.28 -0.20 26.03
CA TYR A 65 1.44 0.27 27.15
C TYR A 65 0.99 1.73 27.00
N ILE A 66 1.81 2.60 26.40
CA ILE A 66 1.37 3.96 26.05
C ILE A 66 0.24 3.91 25.02
N SER A 67 0.36 3.05 24.00
CA SER A 67 -0.69 2.83 23.01
C SER A 67 -2.00 2.36 23.65
N LEU A 68 -1.95 1.40 24.59
CA LEU A 68 -3.12 0.94 25.33
C LEU A 68 -3.84 2.08 26.08
N GLU A 69 -3.08 2.96 26.73
CA GLU A 69 -3.64 4.14 27.40
C GLU A 69 -4.35 5.07 26.41
N TYR A 70 -3.74 5.31 25.25
CA TYR A 70 -4.34 6.14 24.19
C TYR A 70 -5.59 5.48 23.60
N VAL A 71 -5.59 4.17 23.39
CA VAL A 71 -6.79 3.42 22.93
C VAL A 71 -7.94 3.60 23.92
N LYS A 72 -7.67 3.51 25.23
CA LYS A 72 -8.70 3.74 26.26
C LYS A 72 -9.27 5.16 26.17
N ARG A 73 -8.41 6.18 26.09
CA ARG A 73 -8.83 7.58 25.97
C ARG A 73 -9.64 7.85 24.70
N ILE A 74 -9.24 7.26 23.56
CA ILE A 74 -9.97 7.35 22.29
C ILE A 74 -11.35 6.71 22.43
N ARG A 75 -11.42 5.51 23.02
CA ARG A 75 -12.69 4.80 23.22
C ARG A 75 -13.64 5.57 24.13
N GLU A 76 -13.15 6.08 25.27
CA GLU A 76 -13.95 6.90 26.19
C GLU A 76 -14.51 8.14 25.49
N LYS A 77 -13.69 8.83 24.68
CA LYS A 77 -14.14 10.00 23.92
C LYS A 77 -15.16 9.63 22.84
N HIS A 78 -14.99 8.51 22.15
CA HIS A 78 -15.93 8.01 21.16
C HIS A 78 -17.29 7.69 21.81
N LEU A 79 -17.28 6.96 22.94
CA LEU A 79 -18.50 6.63 23.68
C LEU A 79 -19.21 7.88 24.20
N ALA A 80 -18.47 8.90 24.63
CA ALA A 80 -19.06 10.18 25.02
C ALA A 80 -19.79 10.85 23.84
N ILE A 81 -19.21 10.86 22.64
CA ILE A 81 -19.85 11.42 21.44
C ILE A 81 -21.13 10.64 21.08
N LEU A 82 -21.11 9.30 21.16
CA LEU A 82 -22.32 8.50 20.91
C LEU A 82 -23.42 8.83 21.93
N LYS A 83 -23.06 8.91 23.22
CA LYS A 83 -23.98 9.27 24.29
C LYS A 83 -24.55 10.68 24.12
N GLU A 84 -23.73 11.66 23.75
CA GLU A 84 -24.16 13.04 23.45
C GLU A 84 -25.21 13.09 22.31
N ASN A 85 -25.18 12.11 21.40
CA ASN A 85 -26.12 12.00 20.28
C ASN A 85 -27.24 10.97 20.54
N ASN A 86 -27.42 10.52 21.78
CA ASN A 86 -28.43 9.52 22.17
C ASN A 86 -28.31 8.19 21.41
N ILE A 87 -27.09 7.77 21.06
CA ILE A 87 -26.81 6.50 20.39
C ILE A 87 -26.27 5.50 21.42
N SER A 88 -26.96 4.36 21.57
CA SER A 88 -26.48 3.26 22.40
C SER A 88 -25.30 2.55 21.72
N ALA A 89 -24.30 2.18 22.51
CA ALA A 89 -23.19 1.34 22.06
C ALA A 89 -23.49 -0.16 22.21
N GLU A 90 -24.64 -0.52 22.77
CA GLU A 90 -25.10 -1.90 22.88
C GLU A 90 -25.57 -2.39 21.52
N VAL A 91 -25.06 -3.55 21.12
CA VAL A 91 -25.40 -4.21 19.86
C VAL A 91 -26.02 -5.54 20.22
N GLU A 92 -27.31 -5.71 19.91
CA GLU A 92 -27.94 -7.03 19.96
C GLU A 92 -27.46 -7.85 18.76
N ALA A 93 -27.13 -9.12 19.01
CA ALA A 93 -26.77 -10.04 17.94
C ALA A 93 -28.04 -10.32 17.11
N PRO A 94 -28.07 -9.95 15.81
CA PRO A 94 -29.23 -10.24 14.99
C PRO A 94 -29.35 -11.75 14.78
N GLU A 95 -30.58 -12.26 14.67
CA GLU A 95 -30.81 -13.60 14.14
C GLU A 95 -30.41 -13.61 12.66
N VAL A 96 -29.36 -14.37 12.33
CA VAL A 96 -28.85 -14.51 10.97
C VAL A 96 -29.22 -15.89 10.44
N GLN A 97 -29.77 -15.94 9.23
CA GLN A 97 -29.96 -17.19 8.50
C GLN A 97 -28.68 -17.57 7.76
N ASP A 98 -28.28 -18.83 7.88
CA ASP A 98 -27.17 -19.39 7.11
C ASP A 98 -27.51 -19.37 5.62
N ARG A 99 -26.85 -18.49 4.88
CA ARG A 99 -26.97 -18.40 3.42
C ARG A 99 -25.70 -17.90 2.80
N LEU A 100 -25.42 -18.37 1.58
CA LEU A 100 -24.32 -17.87 0.77
C LEU A 100 -24.78 -16.63 0.00
N VAL A 101 -24.00 -15.56 0.11
CA VAL A 101 -24.25 -14.30 -0.61
C VAL A 101 -22.96 -13.82 -1.24
N TYR A 102 -23.06 -13.05 -2.31
CA TYR A 102 -21.92 -12.28 -2.79
C TYR A 102 -21.49 -11.28 -1.71
N CYS A 103 -20.18 -11.07 -1.60
CA CYS A 103 -19.64 -10.17 -0.59
C CYS A 103 -20.16 -8.74 -0.75
N TYR A 104 -20.39 -8.07 0.37
CA TYR A 104 -20.78 -6.68 0.43
C TYR A 104 -19.83 -5.92 1.36
N PRO A 105 -19.74 -4.59 1.25
CA PRO A 105 -18.88 -3.82 2.15
C PRO A 105 -19.26 -4.04 3.62
N VAL A 106 -18.28 -4.08 4.50
CA VAL A 106 -18.49 -4.28 5.93
C VAL A 106 -19.44 -3.22 6.49
N ARG A 107 -20.32 -3.64 7.39
CA ARG A 107 -21.35 -2.78 7.99
C ARG A 107 -21.06 -2.59 9.46
N LEU A 108 -21.24 -1.37 9.95
CA LEU A 108 -21.15 -1.06 11.36
C LEU A 108 -22.52 -1.26 12.00
N ALA A 109 -22.56 -1.99 13.11
CA ALA A 109 -23.81 -2.26 13.81
C ALA A 109 -24.36 -1.01 14.51
N ILE A 110 -23.47 -0.15 15.00
CA ILE A 110 -23.84 1.10 15.67
C ILE A 110 -24.12 2.17 14.60
N PRO A 111 -25.29 2.85 14.63
CA PRO A 111 -25.59 3.94 13.72
C PRO A 111 -24.56 5.08 13.81
N SER A 112 -24.23 5.69 12.67
CA SER A 112 -23.37 6.87 12.64
C SER A 112 -24.08 8.07 13.30
N PRO A 113 -23.44 8.82 14.21
CA PRO A 113 -23.97 10.09 14.69
C PRO A 113 -24.04 11.11 13.55
N PRO A 114 -24.79 12.21 13.73
CA PRO A 114 -24.64 13.41 12.92
C PRO A 114 -23.18 13.83 12.87
N LEU A 115 -22.65 14.05 11.67
CA LEU A 115 -21.25 14.42 11.48
C LEU A 115 -21.11 15.94 11.47
N PRO A 116 -20.00 16.48 12.02
CA PRO A 116 -19.78 17.92 12.01
C PRO A 116 -19.56 18.44 10.59
N SER A 117 -19.77 19.74 10.39
CA SER A 117 -19.48 20.40 9.13
C SER A 117 -17.99 20.31 8.78
N VAL A 118 -17.71 20.04 7.51
CA VAL A 118 -16.37 19.93 6.94
C VAL A 118 -16.34 20.75 5.66
N GLU A 119 -15.35 21.62 5.57
CA GLU A 119 -15.17 22.50 4.42
C GLU A 119 -14.35 21.81 3.33
N MET A 120 -14.68 22.08 2.07
CA MET A 120 -13.91 21.59 0.93
C MET A 120 -13.75 22.70 -0.10
N HIS A 121 -12.53 22.85 -0.60
CA HIS A 121 -12.24 23.68 -1.77
C HIS A 121 -11.28 22.95 -2.71
N MET A 122 -11.25 23.39 -3.96
CA MET A 122 -10.34 22.87 -4.98
C MET A 122 -9.23 23.88 -5.23
N GLU A 123 -7.99 23.43 -5.19
CA GLU A 123 -6.80 24.23 -5.49
C GLU A 123 -5.91 23.44 -6.47
N ASN A 124 -5.68 23.96 -7.68
CA ASN A 124 -4.79 23.33 -8.68
C ASN A 124 -5.04 21.82 -8.91
N ASN A 125 -6.30 21.42 -9.09
CA ASN A 125 -6.74 20.01 -9.21
C ASN A 125 -6.48 19.12 -7.97
N VAL A 126 -6.33 19.72 -6.80
CA VAL A 126 -6.28 19.03 -5.51
C VAL A 126 -7.49 19.44 -4.69
N ALA A 127 -8.23 18.46 -4.17
CA ALA A 127 -9.28 18.69 -3.19
C ALA A 127 -8.65 18.85 -1.81
N CYS A 128 -8.89 20.00 -1.19
CA CYS A 128 -8.43 20.35 0.15
C CYS A 128 -9.64 20.28 1.09
N VAL A 129 -9.66 19.25 1.95
CA VAL A 129 -10.77 18.99 2.88
C VAL A 129 -10.33 19.39 4.30
N ARG A 130 -11.10 20.22 4.98
CA ARG A 130 -10.71 20.87 6.25
C ARG A 130 -11.75 20.66 7.35
N TYR A 131 -11.28 20.24 8.52
CA TYR A 131 -12.09 20.14 9.75
C TYR A 131 -11.33 20.81 10.90
N LYS A 132 -11.94 21.80 11.55
CA LYS A 132 -11.36 22.53 12.70
C LYS A 132 -9.91 23.01 12.47
N GLY A 133 -9.63 23.55 11.29
CA GLY A 133 -8.30 24.04 10.90
C GLY A 133 -7.36 22.97 10.32
N GLU A 134 -7.62 21.68 10.57
CA GLU A 134 -6.82 20.56 10.08
C GLU A 134 -7.20 20.21 8.64
N MET A 135 -6.23 20.33 7.72
CA MET A 135 -6.42 20.08 6.29
C MET A 135 -5.81 18.75 5.87
N VAL A 136 -6.54 18.01 5.03
CA VAL A 136 -6.06 16.85 4.27
C VAL A 136 -6.26 17.08 2.77
N LYS A 137 -5.39 16.49 1.96
CA LYS A 137 -5.35 16.72 0.51
C LYS A 137 -5.50 15.41 -0.25
N VAL A 138 -6.17 15.47 -1.39
CA VAL A 138 -6.28 14.36 -2.34
C VAL A 138 -6.44 14.94 -3.75
N SER A 139 -5.81 14.32 -4.75
CA SER A 139 -5.97 14.77 -6.14
C SER A 139 -7.43 14.64 -6.60
N ARG A 140 -7.84 15.50 -7.53
CA ARG A 140 -9.22 15.56 -8.04
C ARG A 140 -9.73 14.21 -8.55
N ASN A 141 -8.89 13.46 -9.28
CA ASN A 141 -9.27 12.16 -9.83
C ASN A 141 -9.56 11.14 -8.72
N TYR A 142 -8.76 11.14 -7.64
CA TYR A 142 -8.99 10.24 -6.51
C TYR A 142 -10.16 10.70 -5.63
N PHE A 143 -10.39 12.01 -5.52
CA PHE A 143 -11.62 12.51 -4.91
C PHE A 143 -12.88 12.03 -5.67
N SER A 144 -12.86 12.09 -7.00
CA SER A 144 -13.93 11.54 -7.86
C SER A 144 -14.05 10.02 -7.73
N LYS A 145 -12.93 9.29 -7.62
CA LYS A 145 -12.93 7.85 -7.32
C LYS A 145 -13.63 7.56 -5.99
N LEU A 146 -13.30 8.29 -4.92
CA LEU A 146 -13.93 8.14 -3.61
C LEU A 146 -15.43 8.40 -3.68
N TRP A 147 -15.86 9.39 -4.47
CA TRP A 147 -17.29 9.63 -4.72
C TRP A 147 -17.99 8.42 -5.36
N LEU A 148 -17.39 7.82 -6.39
CA LEU A 148 -17.94 6.61 -7.03
C LEU A 148 -17.99 5.42 -6.06
N LEU A 149 -16.91 5.18 -5.34
CA LEU A 149 -16.83 4.12 -4.33
C LEU A 149 -17.89 4.30 -3.25
N TYR A 150 -18.08 5.53 -2.77
CA TYR A 150 -19.09 5.86 -1.78
C TYR A 150 -20.51 5.59 -2.30
N ARG A 151 -20.81 6.02 -3.53
CA ARG A 151 -22.11 5.75 -4.18
C ARG A 151 -22.41 4.27 -4.36
N TYR A 152 -21.40 3.44 -4.60
CA TYR A 152 -21.59 1.98 -4.72
C TYR A 152 -21.75 1.26 -3.39
N SER A 153 -21.24 1.84 -2.30
CA SER A 153 -20.95 1.09 -1.08
C SER A 153 -21.73 1.58 0.13
N CYS A 154 -21.91 2.89 0.26
CA CYS A 154 -22.60 3.51 1.37
C CYS A 154 -24.12 3.39 1.21
N ILE A 155 -24.80 2.94 2.26
CA ILE A 155 -26.26 2.72 2.25
C ILE A 155 -27.01 3.51 3.34
N ASP A 156 -26.28 4.19 4.24
CA ASP A 156 -26.83 4.90 5.41
C ASP A 156 -26.73 6.44 5.28
N ASP A 157 -26.54 6.93 4.04
CA ASP A 157 -26.36 8.35 3.70
C ASP A 157 -26.94 8.66 2.31
N SER A 158 -28.26 8.52 2.17
CA SER A 158 -28.98 8.71 0.90
C SER A 158 -28.83 10.12 0.31
N GLY A 159 -28.67 11.13 1.17
CA GLY A 159 -28.44 12.52 0.77
C GLY A 159 -26.98 12.90 0.51
N PHE A 160 -26.03 11.98 0.72
CA PHE A 160 -24.59 12.23 0.65
C PHE A 160 -24.09 13.33 1.60
N GLU A 161 -24.83 13.58 2.69
CA GLU A 161 -24.54 14.63 3.68
C GLU A 161 -23.30 14.30 4.50
N LYS A 162 -23.02 13.00 4.69
CA LYS A 162 -21.90 12.48 5.47
C LYS A 162 -20.65 12.23 4.62
N PHE A 163 -20.70 12.44 3.30
CA PHE A 163 -19.60 12.15 2.39
C PHE A 163 -18.31 12.91 2.75
N LEU A 164 -18.37 14.25 2.86
CA LEU A 164 -17.17 15.06 3.12
C LEU A 164 -16.51 14.75 4.47
N PRO A 165 -17.25 14.64 5.59
CA PRO A 165 -16.65 14.24 6.86
C PRO A 165 -16.04 12.83 6.83
N ARG A 166 -16.67 11.87 6.14
CA ARG A 166 -16.13 10.51 6.00
C ARG A 166 -14.87 10.48 5.13
N VAL A 167 -14.80 11.28 4.07
CA VAL A 167 -13.58 11.47 3.28
C VAL A 167 -12.47 12.09 4.13
N TRP A 168 -12.78 13.10 4.95
CA TRP A 168 -11.78 13.69 5.86
C TRP A 168 -11.24 12.65 6.84
N CYS A 169 -12.12 11.85 7.47
CA CYS A 169 -11.71 10.77 8.38
C CYS A 169 -10.85 9.71 7.68
N LEU A 170 -11.24 9.29 6.48
CA LEU A 170 -10.48 8.36 5.64
C LEU A 170 -9.06 8.87 5.37
N LEU A 171 -8.95 10.07 4.82
CA LEU A 171 -7.66 10.65 4.46
C LEU A 171 -6.79 10.88 5.70
N ARG A 172 -7.39 11.37 6.80
CA ARG A 172 -6.68 11.56 8.06
C ARG A 172 -6.22 10.22 8.64
N ARG A 173 -7.03 9.16 8.55
CA ARG A 173 -6.66 7.80 8.99
C ARG A 173 -5.42 7.30 8.28
N TYR A 174 -5.39 7.37 6.94
CA TYR A 174 -4.24 6.93 6.16
C TYR A 174 -3.01 7.84 6.37
N GLN A 175 -3.21 9.15 6.57
CA GLN A 175 -2.12 10.04 6.97
C GLN A 175 -1.52 9.63 8.32
N MET A 176 -2.33 9.26 9.32
CA MET A 176 -1.79 8.79 10.61
C MET A 176 -1.12 7.41 10.51
N MET A 177 -1.57 6.55 9.59
CA MET A 177 -0.95 5.23 9.33
C MET A 177 0.44 5.36 8.71
N PHE A 178 0.58 6.26 7.72
CA PHE A 178 1.85 6.46 7.02
C PHE A 178 2.80 7.37 7.80
N GLY A 179 2.25 8.35 8.51
CA GLY A 179 2.99 9.42 9.15
C GLY A 179 2.68 10.78 8.51
N VAL A 180 3.00 11.84 9.25
CA VAL A 180 2.73 13.24 8.85
C VAL A 180 3.94 13.91 8.20
N GLY A 181 5.12 13.31 8.35
CA GLY A 181 6.37 13.81 7.79
C GLY A 181 6.52 13.53 6.30
N LEU A 182 7.41 14.30 5.65
CA LEU A 182 7.77 14.07 4.25
C LEU A 182 8.45 12.69 4.13
N TYR A 183 7.95 11.85 3.23
CA TYR A 183 8.39 10.46 2.98
C TYR A 183 8.06 9.44 4.08
N GLU A 184 7.37 9.82 5.16
CA GLU A 184 6.88 8.82 6.13
C GLU A 184 5.90 7.86 5.46
N GLY A 185 6.06 6.57 5.74
CA GLY A 185 5.26 5.49 5.15
C GLY A 185 5.55 5.19 3.67
N THR A 186 6.53 5.86 3.06
CA THR A 186 7.00 5.46 1.72
C THR A 186 7.62 4.07 1.75
N GLY A 187 7.32 3.27 0.73
CA GLY A 187 7.80 1.88 0.64
C GLY A 187 7.02 0.85 1.46
N LEU A 188 5.95 1.24 2.18
CA LEU A 188 5.12 0.27 2.92
C LEU A 188 4.38 -0.73 2.02
N GLN A 189 3.90 -0.27 0.86
CA GLN A 189 3.32 -1.10 -0.19
C GLN A 189 3.21 -0.30 -1.50
N GLY A 190 3.40 -0.97 -2.64
CA GLY A 190 3.07 -0.46 -3.97
C GLY A 190 1.85 -1.19 -4.53
N ALA A 191 1.03 -0.54 -5.34
CA ALA A 191 -0.08 -1.21 -6.04
C ALA A 191 0.40 -1.79 -7.38
N LEU A 192 -0.26 -2.82 -7.91
CA LEU A 192 0.06 -3.30 -9.25
C LEU A 192 -0.32 -2.26 -10.32
N PRO A 193 0.37 -2.21 -11.47
CA PRO A 193 -0.04 -1.39 -12.61
C PRO A 193 -1.45 -1.75 -13.12
N VAL A 194 -2.15 -0.77 -13.70
CA VAL A 194 -3.53 -0.91 -14.21
C VAL A 194 -3.66 -2.09 -15.17
N HIS A 195 -2.77 -2.17 -16.15
CA HIS A 195 -2.79 -3.20 -17.18
C HIS A 195 -2.53 -4.61 -16.63
N ILE A 196 -1.90 -4.72 -15.45
CA ILE A 196 -1.75 -6.00 -14.76
C ILE A 196 -3.06 -6.44 -14.13
N PHE A 197 -3.79 -5.53 -13.47
CA PHE A 197 -5.13 -5.84 -12.98
C PHE A 197 -6.10 -6.20 -14.11
N GLU A 198 -6.04 -5.52 -15.26
CA GLU A 198 -6.81 -5.86 -16.45
C GLU A 198 -6.51 -7.29 -16.93
N ALA A 199 -5.23 -7.67 -17.02
CA ALA A 199 -4.81 -9.01 -17.38
C ALA A 199 -5.27 -10.06 -16.35
N LEU A 200 -5.09 -9.80 -15.05
CA LEU A 200 -5.54 -10.69 -13.97
C LEU A 200 -7.05 -10.93 -14.01
N HIS A 201 -7.84 -9.88 -14.24
CA HIS A 201 -9.29 -9.99 -14.40
C HIS A 201 -9.66 -10.83 -15.62
N LYS A 202 -9.09 -10.51 -16.78
CA LYS A 202 -9.39 -11.18 -18.05
C LYS A 202 -9.00 -12.66 -18.04
N LEU A 203 -7.81 -12.98 -17.54
CA LEU A 203 -7.19 -14.30 -17.68
C LEU A 203 -7.57 -15.26 -16.54
N PHE A 204 -7.68 -14.73 -15.33
CA PHE A 204 -7.87 -15.52 -14.11
C PHE A 204 -9.12 -15.14 -13.32
N GLY A 205 -9.99 -14.30 -13.89
CA GLY A 205 -11.25 -13.90 -13.27
C GLY A 205 -11.09 -13.12 -11.97
N VAL A 206 -9.90 -12.59 -11.69
CA VAL A 206 -9.63 -11.81 -10.48
C VAL A 206 -10.60 -10.64 -10.41
N SER A 207 -11.27 -10.47 -9.28
CA SER A 207 -12.24 -9.39 -9.11
C SER A 207 -12.18 -8.75 -7.73
N PHE A 208 -11.17 -9.07 -6.93
CA PHE A 208 -11.05 -8.66 -5.54
C PHE A 208 -9.58 -8.58 -5.13
N GLU A 209 -9.22 -7.52 -4.40
CA GLU A 209 -7.89 -7.33 -3.79
C GLU A 209 -7.93 -7.68 -2.30
N CYS A 210 -7.12 -8.64 -1.85
CA CYS A 210 -7.02 -9.02 -0.44
C CYS A 210 -6.37 -7.94 0.44
N PHE A 211 -5.53 -7.09 -0.12
CA PHE A 211 -4.83 -6.03 0.61
C PHE A 211 -4.84 -4.73 -0.20
N ALA A 212 -5.77 -3.85 0.14
CA ALA A 212 -5.88 -2.54 -0.50
C ALA A 212 -6.39 -1.46 0.47
N SER A 213 -6.77 -0.33 -0.10
CA SER A 213 -7.39 0.83 0.53
C SER A 213 -8.32 1.49 -0.47
N PRO A 214 -9.28 2.32 -0.02
CA PRO A 214 -10.07 3.15 -0.95
C PRO A 214 -9.19 4.04 -1.85
N LEU A 215 -7.99 4.38 -1.37
CA LEU A 215 -7.03 5.24 -2.05
C LEU A 215 -6.24 4.50 -3.13
N ASN A 216 -6.03 3.18 -3.03
CA ASN A 216 -5.21 2.44 -3.97
C ASN A 216 -5.88 1.28 -4.70
N CYS A 217 -7.11 0.90 -4.32
CA CYS A 217 -7.79 -0.21 -4.94
C CYS A 217 -8.00 -0.02 -6.45
N TYR A 218 -7.96 -1.11 -7.21
CA TYR A 218 -8.39 -1.17 -8.58
C TYR A 218 -9.88 -1.53 -8.69
N PHE A 219 -10.32 -2.56 -7.97
CA PHE A 219 -11.71 -2.98 -7.92
C PHE A 219 -12.49 -2.21 -6.84
N LYS A 220 -13.82 -2.21 -6.96
CA LYS A 220 -14.73 -1.66 -5.93
C LYS A 220 -14.98 -2.61 -4.74
N GLN A 221 -14.41 -3.81 -4.79
CA GLN A 221 -14.45 -4.78 -3.70
C GLN A 221 -13.03 -5.22 -3.36
N TYR A 222 -12.67 -5.06 -2.10
CA TYR A 222 -11.34 -5.33 -1.58
C TYR A 222 -11.40 -5.46 -0.06
N CYS A 223 -10.36 -6.02 0.53
CA CYS A 223 -10.09 -5.97 1.95
C CYS A 223 -9.12 -4.83 2.27
N SER A 224 -9.29 -4.21 3.45
CA SER A 224 -8.43 -3.12 3.91
C SER A 224 -8.31 -3.11 5.44
N ALA A 225 -7.34 -2.36 5.97
CA ALA A 225 -7.04 -2.36 7.40
C ALA A 225 -8.14 -1.72 8.28
N PHE A 226 -8.89 -0.73 7.75
CA PHE A 226 -9.74 0.13 8.59
C PHE A 226 -11.22 0.01 8.24
N LEU A 227 -11.88 -1.03 8.76
CA LEU A 227 -13.31 -1.29 8.49
C LEU A 227 -14.24 -0.10 8.80
N ASP A 228 -13.88 0.71 9.80
CA ASP A 228 -14.69 1.83 10.31
C ASP A 228 -14.71 3.04 9.39
N THR A 229 -13.67 3.21 8.58
CA THR A 229 -13.56 4.31 7.60
C THR A 229 -13.73 3.83 6.17
N ASP A 230 -13.21 2.64 5.84
CA ASP A 230 -13.14 2.15 4.47
C ASP A 230 -14.39 1.39 4.02
N GLY A 231 -15.21 0.89 4.96
CA GLY A 231 -16.45 0.15 4.64
C GLY A 231 -17.42 1.00 3.81
N TYR A 232 -17.48 2.31 4.08
CA TYR A 232 -18.28 3.26 3.29
C TYR A 232 -17.80 3.41 1.84
N PHE A 233 -16.58 2.98 1.53
CA PHE A 233 -15.95 3.09 0.22
C PHE A 233 -15.69 1.74 -0.44
N GLY A 234 -16.24 0.65 0.10
CA GLY A 234 -16.22 -0.66 -0.55
C GLY A 234 -15.34 -1.72 0.13
N SER A 235 -14.70 -1.40 1.24
CA SER A 235 -13.93 -2.39 1.99
C SER A 235 -14.82 -3.48 2.59
N ARG A 236 -14.33 -4.73 2.55
CA ARG A 236 -14.88 -5.90 3.25
C ARG A 236 -14.25 -6.10 4.64
N GLY A 237 -13.44 -5.15 5.10
CA GLY A 237 -12.67 -5.23 6.34
C GLY A 237 -11.31 -5.94 6.16
N PRO A 238 -10.62 -6.26 7.27
CA PRO A 238 -9.31 -6.90 7.22
C PRO A 238 -9.35 -8.27 6.55
N CYS A 239 -8.30 -8.60 5.79
CA CYS A 239 -8.24 -9.87 5.04
C CYS A 239 -8.38 -11.11 5.94
N LEU A 240 -7.79 -11.09 7.13
CA LEU A 240 -7.81 -12.22 8.07
C LEU A 240 -9.19 -12.44 8.71
N ASP A 241 -10.07 -11.44 8.63
CA ASP A 241 -11.46 -11.51 9.11
C ASP A 241 -12.46 -11.74 7.95
N PHE A 242 -11.96 -11.95 6.73
CA PHE A 242 -12.77 -12.20 5.54
C PHE A 242 -12.65 -13.67 5.10
N PHE A 243 -13.78 -14.39 5.08
CA PHE A 243 -13.83 -15.84 4.86
C PHE A 243 -14.59 -16.19 3.57
N PRO A 244 -14.02 -15.93 2.38
CA PRO A 244 -14.68 -16.25 1.12
C PRO A 244 -14.73 -17.77 0.90
N ILE A 245 -15.88 -18.25 0.44
CA ILE A 245 -16.06 -19.66 0.04
C ILE A 245 -15.65 -19.86 -1.43
N SER A 246 -15.85 -18.85 -2.28
CA SER A 246 -15.49 -18.91 -3.71
C SER A 246 -15.01 -17.55 -4.21
N GLY A 247 -14.32 -17.55 -5.34
CA GLY A 247 -13.84 -16.36 -6.02
C GLY A 247 -12.38 -16.45 -6.47
N SER A 248 -11.95 -15.44 -7.23
CA SER A 248 -10.56 -15.28 -7.65
C SER A 248 -10.05 -13.93 -7.16
N PHE A 249 -8.93 -13.99 -6.46
CA PHE A 249 -8.40 -12.92 -5.61
C PHE A 249 -6.95 -12.61 -5.98
N GLU A 250 -6.60 -11.33 -5.97
CA GLU A 250 -5.22 -10.87 -5.98
C GLU A 250 -4.82 -10.50 -4.55
N ALA A 251 -3.57 -10.82 -4.18
CA ALA A 251 -3.04 -10.50 -2.87
C ALA A 251 -1.61 -9.95 -2.98
N ASN A 252 -1.44 -8.68 -2.65
CA ASN A 252 -0.14 -8.01 -2.53
C ASN A 252 -0.03 -7.41 -1.12
N PRO A 253 0.34 -8.25 -0.12
CA PRO A 253 0.33 -7.83 1.29
C PRO A 253 1.43 -6.81 1.59
N PRO A 254 1.24 -5.95 2.62
CA PRO A 254 2.31 -5.14 3.18
C PRO A 254 3.51 -6.01 3.63
N PHE A 255 4.70 -5.43 3.63
CA PHE A 255 5.93 -6.13 4.01
C PHE A 255 6.08 -6.30 5.54
N CYS A 256 5.21 -7.11 6.13
CA CYS A 256 5.26 -7.56 7.52
C CYS A 256 5.24 -9.08 7.54
N GLU A 257 6.31 -9.70 8.04
CA GLU A 257 6.47 -11.16 7.99
C GLU A 257 5.38 -11.89 8.76
N GLU A 258 4.98 -11.38 9.92
CA GLU A 258 3.92 -11.95 10.75
C GLU A 258 2.56 -11.90 10.02
N LEU A 259 2.27 -10.81 9.32
CA LEU A 259 1.04 -10.68 8.53
C LEU A 259 1.06 -11.61 7.32
N MET A 260 2.20 -11.70 6.61
CA MET A 260 2.34 -12.59 5.47
C MET A 260 2.20 -14.05 5.92
N ASP A 261 2.79 -14.45 7.04
CA ASP A 261 2.66 -15.82 7.58
C ASP A 261 1.21 -16.15 8.00
N ALA A 262 0.53 -15.20 8.65
CA ALA A 262 -0.89 -15.34 8.98
C ALA A 262 -1.78 -15.43 7.72
N MET A 263 -1.48 -14.64 6.68
CA MET A 263 -2.16 -14.69 5.38
C MET A 263 -2.03 -16.07 4.74
N VAL A 264 -0.84 -16.68 4.72
CA VAL A 264 -0.64 -18.03 4.18
C VAL A 264 -1.52 -19.04 4.92
N SER A 265 -1.48 -19.02 6.25
CA SER A 265 -2.32 -19.89 7.09
C SER A 265 -3.82 -19.68 6.83
N HIS A 266 -4.25 -18.44 6.61
CA HIS A 266 -5.63 -18.10 6.30
C HIS A 266 -6.05 -18.65 4.94
N PHE A 267 -5.27 -18.40 3.89
CA PHE A 267 -5.56 -18.88 2.54
C PHE A 267 -5.60 -20.40 2.45
N GLU A 268 -4.64 -21.11 3.07
CA GLU A 268 -4.65 -22.58 3.09
C GLU A 268 -5.91 -23.14 3.77
N LYS A 269 -6.34 -22.54 4.89
CA LYS A 269 -7.60 -22.93 5.57
C LYS A 269 -8.83 -22.71 4.69
N LEU A 270 -8.89 -21.60 3.95
CA LEU A 270 -10.01 -21.32 3.05
C LEU A 270 -10.03 -22.29 1.85
N LEU A 271 -8.87 -22.55 1.25
CA LEU A 271 -8.71 -23.46 0.13
C LEU A 271 -9.00 -24.92 0.52
N GLU A 272 -8.70 -25.30 1.76
CA GLU A 272 -9.00 -26.63 2.29
C GLU A 272 -10.47 -26.82 2.68
N SER A 273 -11.10 -25.78 3.22
CA SER A 273 -12.49 -25.87 3.72
C SER A 273 -13.56 -25.68 2.65
N SER A 274 -13.21 -25.20 1.45
CA SER A 274 -14.16 -24.99 0.36
C SER A 274 -13.95 -25.93 -0.83
N SER A 275 -15.04 -26.53 -1.31
CA SER A 275 -15.12 -27.24 -2.59
C SER A 275 -15.44 -26.34 -3.79
N GLU A 276 -15.85 -25.09 -3.54
CA GLU A 276 -16.19 -24.14 -4.61
C GLU A 276 -14.93 -23.56 -5.26
N PRO A 277 -14.99 -23.06 -6.52
CA PRO A 277 -13.82 -22.50 -7.18
C PRO A 277 -13.20 -21.34 -6.40
N LEU A 278 -11.98 -21.55 -5.89
CA LEU A 278 -11.25 -20.57 -5.07
C LEU A 278 -9.78 -20.45 -5.50
N SER A 279 -9.33 -19.22 -5.74
CA SER A 279 -8.00 -18.90 -6.26
C SER A 279 -7.43 -17.64 -5.63
N PHE A 280 -6.19 -17.71 -5.15
CA PHE A 280 -5.40 -16.56 -4.69
C PHE A 280 -4.13 -16.44 -5.54
N ILE A 281 -3.93 -15.29 -6.17
CA ILE A 281 -2.70 -14.95 -6.90
C ILE A 281 -1.92 -13.96 -6.04
N VAL A 282 -0.83 -14.44 -5.44
CA VAL A 282 -0.07 -13.72 -4.41
C VAL A 282 1.19 -13.11 -5.02
N PHE A 283 1.40 -11.82 -4.78
CA PHE A 283 2.59 -11.06 -5.19
C PHE A 283 3.40 -10.68 -3.94
N ILE A 284 4.61 -11.22 -3.81
CA ILE A 284 5.51 -10.87 -2.70
C ILE A 284 6.95 -10.70 -3.20
N PRO A 285 7.78 -9.84 -2.56
CA PRO A 285 9.19 -9.75 -2.87
C PRO A 285 9.89 -11.10 -2.69
N GLU A 286 10.75 -11.47 -3.63
CA GLU A 286 11.55 -12.69 -3.54
C GLU A 286 12.79 -12.46 -2.65
N TRP A 287 12.56 -12.07 -1.40
CA TRP A 287 13.63 -11.98 -0.41
C TRP A 287 14.10 -13.40 -0.07
N ARG A 288 15.36 -13.70 -0.36
CA ARG A 288 15.98 -15.02 -0.15
C ARG A 288 17.19 -15.01 0.79
N ASP A 289 17.59 -13.85 1.29
CA ASP A 289 18.74 -13.72 2.19
C ASP A 289 18.38 -12.89 3.44
N PRO A 290 17.75 -13.51 4.46
CA PRO A 290 17.18 -14.87 4.45
C PRO A 290 15.80 -14.93 3.76
N PRO A 291 15.32 -16.13 3.36
CA PRO A 291 13.97 -16.27 2.86
C PRO A 291 12.94 -16.06 3.96
N THR A 292 11.85 -15.34 3.65
CA THR A 292 10.77 -15.18 4.62
C THR A 292 10.03 -16.53 4.82
N PRO A 293 9.55 -16.83 6.03
CA PRO A 293 8.75 -18.04 6.28
C PRO A 293 7.53 -18.13 5.36
N ALA A 294 6.87 -17.00 5.11
CA ALA A 294 5.70 -16.94 4.24
C ALA A 294 5.99 -17.37 2.79
N LEU A 295 7.08 -16.88 2.18
CA LEU A 295 7.49 -17.29 0.83
C LEU A 295 7.75 -18.80 0.80
N THR A 296 8.56 -19.30 1.73
CA THR A 296 8.94 -20.72 1.82
C THR A 296 7.69 -21.62 1.94
N ARG A 297 6.74 -21.24 2.81
CA ARG A 297 5.50 -21.99 3.00
C ARG A 297 4.63 -22.02 1.74
N MET A 298 4.47 -20.89 1.05
CA MET A 298 3.70 -20.86 -0.19
C MET A 298 4.38 -21.67 -1.31
N GLU A 299 5.71 -21.66 -1.39
CA GLU A 299 6.47 -22.50 -2.34
C GLU A 299 6.24 -24.00 -2.09
N GLN A 300 5.97 -24.41 -0.84
CA GLN A 300 5.74 -25.80 -0.43
C GLN A 300 4.25 -26.17 -0.33
N SER A 301 3.34 -25.21 -0.49
CA SER A 301 1.91 -25.44 -0.32
C SER A 301 1.37 -26.45 -1.33
N LYS A 302 0.53 -27.39 -0.87
CA LYS A 302 -0.18 -28.36 -1.72
C LYS A 302 -1.15 -27.70 -2.71
N PHE A 303 -1.51 -26.43 -2.46
CA PHE A 303 -2.38 -25.64 -3.32
C PHE A 303 -1.63 -24.84 -4.38
N LYS A 304 -0.28 -24.82 -4.34
CA LYS A 304 0.52 -24.15 -5.35
C LYS A 304 0.35 -24.84 -6.71
N ARG A 305 -0.11 -24.07 -7.71
CA ARG A 305 -0.30 -24.54 -9.09
C ARG A 305 0.76 -24.02 -10.04
N HIS A 306 1.26 -22.82 -9.79
CA HIS A 306 2.33 -22.22 -10.56
C HIS A 306 3.08 -21.18 -9.73
N GLN A 307 4.32 -20.89 -10.12
CA GLN A 307 5.13 -19.83 -9.57
C GLN A 307 5.89 -19.15 -10.71
N LEU A 308 5.72 -17.84 -10.82
CA LEU A 308 6.40 -16.97 -11.76
C LEU A 308 7.31 -16.02 -10.98
N ILE A 309 8.49 -15.73 -11.49
CA ILE A 309 9.36 -14.67 -10.97
C ILE A 309 9.38 -13.52 -11.95
N LEU A 310 9.02 -12.33 -11.48
CA LEU A 310 9.20 -11.07 -12.18
C LEU A 310 10.59 -10.52 -11.82
N PRO A 311 11.52 -10.40 -12.77
CA PRO A 311 12.88 -9.95 -12.46
C PRO A 311 12.91 -8.52 -11.95
N ALA A 312 13.83 -8.25 -11.01
CA ALA A 312 14.16 -6.91 -10.56
C ALA A 312 14.48 -6.01 -11.76
N PHE A 313 14.04 -4.75 -11.70
CA PHE A 313 14.22 -3.72 -12.73
C PHE A 313 13.50 -3.94 -14.08
N ASP A 314 12.83 -5.09 -14.24
CA ASP A 314 12.07 -5.48 -15.45
C ASP A 314 10.54 -5.37 -15.27
N HIS A 315 10.07 -4.94 -14.10
CA HIS A 315 8.66 -4.68 -13.83
C HIS A 315 8.46 -3.46 -12.92
N GLU A 316 7.24 -2.95 -12.89
CA GLU A 316 6.87 -1.70 -12.21
C GLU A 316 5.77 -1.93 -11.18
N TYR A 317 5.75 -1.06 -10.17
CA TYR A 317 4.63 -0.85 -9.26
C TYR A 317 4.12 0.58 -9.39
N ARG A 318 2.87 0.78 -8.97
CA ARG A 318 2.28 2.10 -8.73
C ARG A 318 2.57 2.57 -7.31
N SER A 319 2.88 3.85 -7.17
CA SER A 319 3.16 4.51 -5.89
C SER A 319 2.03 4.29 -4.88
N GLY A 320 2.39 3.95 -3.64
CA GLY A 320 1.44 3.90 -2.51
C GLY A 320 0.76 5.26 -2.24
N SER A 321 1.45 6.35 -2.59
CA SER A 321 0.94 7.73 -2.47
C SER A 321 0.25 8.24 -3.73
N GLN A 322 -0.20 7.35 -4.62
CA GLN A 322 -0.85 7.70 -5.90
C GLN A 322 -2.06 8.63 -5.80
N HIS A 323 -2.67 8.73 -4.62
CA HIS A 323 -3.79 9.62 -4.37
C HIS A 323 -3.39 11.11 -4.31
N VAL A 324 -2.10 11.41 -4.10
CA VAL A 324 -1.55 12.78 -4.00
C VAL A 324 -0.32 13.02 -4.89
N CYS A 325 0.43 11.98 -5.29
CA CYS A 325 1.66 12.15 -6.06
C CYS A 325 1.38 12.66 -7.48
N LYS A 326 2.42 13.23 -8.10
CA LYS A 326 2.33 13.67 -9.48
C LYS A 326 2.33 12.47 -10.45
N LYS A 327 1.98 12.72 -11.71
CA LYS A 327 1.91 11.67 -12.74
C LYS A 327 3.27 11.03 -12.99
N GLU A 328 4.35 11.81 -12.88
CA GLU A 328 5.73 11.39 -13.11
C GLU A 328 6.25 10.47 -11.98
N GLU A 329 5.63 10.55 -10.79
CA GLU A 329 5.95 9.76 -9.60
C GLU A 329 5.00 8.54 -9.44
N MET A 330 4.09 8.36 -10.40
CA MET A 330 3.02 7.36 -10.31
C MET A 330 3.56 5.93 -10.38
N TYR A 331 4.60 5.70 -11.19
CA TYR A 331 5.19 4.39 -11.43
C TYR A 331 6.65 4.38 -11.03
N TYR A 332 7.10 3.27 -10.47
CA TYR A 332 8.51 3.04 -10.16
C TYR A 332 8.88 1.60 -10.46
N LYS A 333 10.13 1.39 -10.89
CA LYS A 333 10.66 0.06 -11.12
C LYS A 333 10.87 -0.68 -9.81
N ALA A 334 10.46 -1.93 -9.75
CA ALA A 334 10.78 -2.80 -8.62
C ALA A 334 12.29 -3.04 -8.58
N VAL A 335 12.92 -2.84 -7.42
CA VAL A 335 14.36 -3.05 -7.23
C VAL A 335 14.70 -4.48 -6.77
N HIS A 336 13.68 -5.27 -6.49
CA HIS A 336 13.77 -6.68 -6.13
C HIS A 336 12.92 -7.51 -7.09
N ASN A 337 13.24 -8.79 -7.19
CA ASN A 337 12.37 -9.74 -7.85
C ASN A 337 11.02 -9.82 -7.09
N THR A 338 9.94 -10.06 -7.82
CA THR A 338 8.63 -10.36 -7.23
C THR A 338 8.25 -11.79 -7.59
N ALA A 339 8.00 -12.61 -6.58
CA ALA A 339 7.41 -13.93 -6.74
C ALA A 339 5.89 -13.80 -6.85
N VAL A 340 5.34 -14.39 -7.91
CA VAL A 340 3.90 -14.48 -8.18
C VAL A 340 3.48 -15.94 -8.03
N LEU A 341 2.71 -16.25 -7.00
CA LEU A 341 2.31 -17.62 -6.65
C LEU A 341 0.81 -17.81 -6.86
N PHE A 342 0.44 -18.87 -7.57
CA PHE A 342 -0.95 -19.24 -7.83
C PHE A 342 -1.37 -20.33 -6.85
N LEU A 343 -2.15 -19.98 -5.82
CA LEU A 343 -2.67 -20.90 -4.82
C LEU A 343 -4.16 -21.18 -5.11
N GLN A 344 -4.48 -22.41 -5.53
CA GLN A 344 -5.84 -22.75 -5.97
C GLN A 344 -6.26 -24.13 -5.47
N ASN A 345 -7.50 -24.24 -5.00
CA ASN A 345 -8.11 -25.54 -4.75
C ASN A 345 -8.45 -26.23 -6.09
N SER A 346 -8.91 -27.48 -6.06
CA SER A 346 -9.12 -28.25 -7.30
C SER A 346 -10.12 -27.58 -8.25
N ALA A 347 -11.23 -27.05 -7.71
CA ALA A 347 -12.26 -26.37 -8.51
C ALA A 347 -11.76 -25.02 -9.06
N GLY A 348 -10.97 -24.28 -8.28
CA GLY A 348 -10.34 -23.02 -8.69
C GLY A 348 -9.34 -23.25 -9.81
N PHE A 349 -8.51 -24.29 -9.69
CA PHE A 349 -7.55 -24.69 -10.71
C PHE A 349 -8.26 -25.09 -12.01
N ALA A 350 -9.31 -25.91 -11.93
CA ALA A 350 -10.09 -26.30 -13.12
C ALA A 350 -10.70 -25.10 -13.87
N LYS A 351 -11.04 -24.01 -13.16
CA LYS A 351 -11.65 -22.82 -13.75
C LYS A 351 -10.64 -21.78 -14.23
N TRP A 352 -9.59 -21.54 -13.45
CA TRP A 352 -8.62 -20.46 -13.64
C TRP A 352 -7.20 -20.98 -13.71
N GLU A 353 -7.02 -22.13 -14.37
CA GLU A 353 -5.73 -22.76 -14.57
C GLU A 353 -4.69 -21.77 -15.10
N PRO A 354 -3.49 -21.68 -14.49
CA PRO A 354 -2.34 -20.96 -15.03
C PRO A 354 -1.74 -21.71 -16.22
N THR A 355 -2.48 -21.78 -17.33
CA THR A 355 -1.99 -22.39 -18.57
C THR A 355 -0.81 -21.58 -19.14
N PRO A 356 0.07 -22.21 -19.94
CA PRO A 356 1.19 -21.51 -20.58
C PRO A 356 0.78 -20.25 -21.34
N GLU A 357 -0.36 -20.27 -22.04
CA GLU A 357 -0.87 -19.15 -22.84
C GLU A 357 -1.30 -17.98 -21.95
N ARG A 358 -2.03 -18.26 -20.87
CA ARG A 358 -2.46 -17.24 -19.89
C ARG A 358 -1.26 -16.62 -19.17
N LEU A 359 -0.28 -17.45 -18.79
CA LEU A 359 0.95 -16.97 -18.17
C LEU A 359 1.77 -16.10 -19.12
N GLN A 360 1.87 -16.49 -20.39
CA GLN A 360 2.56 -15.71 -21.40
C GLN A 360 1.88 -14.35 -21.62
N GLU A 361 0.54 -14.30 -21.66
CA GLU A 361 -0.21 -13.05 -21.78
C GLU A 361 -0.03 -12.14 -20.54
N LEU A 362 -0.02 -12.71 -19.33
CA LEU A 362 0.27 -11.95 -18.11
C LEU A 362 1.68 -11.36 -18.11
N VAL A 363 2.70 -12.15 -18.49
CA VAL A 363 4.09 -11.67 -18.60
C VAL A 363 4.22 -10.63 -19.71
N ALA A 364 3.49 -10.79 -20.82
CA ALA A 364 3.46 -9.81 -21.89
C ALA A 364 2.87 -8.47 -21.41
N ALA A 365 1.88 -8.46 -20.52
CA ALA A 365 1.29 -7.23 -19.99
C ALA A 365 2.34 -6.33 -19.32
N TYR A 366 3.29 -6.91 -18.56
CA TYR A 366 4.40 -6.16 -17.95
C TYR A 366 5.34 -5.49 -18.98
N LYS A 367 5.51 -6.08 -20.17
CA LYS A 367 6.38 -5.56 -21.23
C LYS A 367 5.78 -4.36 -21.98
N HIS A 368 4.46 -4.21 -21.98
CA HIS A 368 3.78 -3.17 -22.76
C HIS A 368 3.70 -1.81 -22.05
N SER A 369 4.11 -1.71 -20.77
CA SER A 369 4.14 -0.46 -19.98
C SER A 369 4.98 0.65 -20.65
N GLY A 370 6.02 0.29 -21.41
CA GLY A 370 6.94 1.26 -22.02
C GLY A 370 6.44 2.02 -23.26
N ARG A 371 5.28 1.68 -23.84
CA ARG A 371 4.82 2.27 -25.12
C ARG A 371 3.72 3.33 -25.00
N THR A 372 2.96 3.36 -23.90
CA THR A 372 1.81 4.29 -23.77
C THR A 372 2.18 5.66 -23.21
N LEU A 373 3.42 5.86 -22.74
CA LEU A 373 3.92 7.14 -22.25
C LEU A 373 4.59 8.02 -23.33
N SER A 374 4.82 7.52 -24.56
CA SER A 374 5.58 8.24 -25.60
C SER A 374 4.86 8.56 -26.92
N SER A 375 3.56 8.30 -27.06
CA SER A 375 2.84 8.70 -28.29
C SER A 375 1.37 9.02 -28.08
N SER A 376 1.09 10.25 -27.66
CA SER A 376 -0.19 10.92 -27.95
C SER A 376 0.03 12.41 -28.21
N SER A 377 1.06 12.73 -29.00
CA SER A 377 1.31 14.08 -29.51
C SER A 377 1.84 14.01 -30.95
N SER A 378 0.95 13.74 -31.91
CA SER A 378 1.13 14.14 -33.30
C SER A 378 -0.13 13.88 -34.14
N SER A 379 -0.90 14.97 -34.29
CA SER A 379 -1.50 15.46 -35.54
C SER A 379 -2.40 14.54 -36.38
N SER A 380 -3.71 14.69 -36.18
CA SER A 380 -4.70 14.59 -37.27
C SER A 380 -4.80 15.96 -37.96
N SER A 381 -4.07 16.16 -39.07
CA SER A 381 -4.32 17.26 -40.00
C SER A 381 -5.26 16.77 -41.10
N SER A 382 -6.53 17.10 -40.97
CA SER A 382 -7.51 17.01 -42.04
C SER A 382 -7.29 18.13 -43.05
N SER A 383 -7.13 17.74 -44.31
CA SER A 383 -7.10 18.60 -45.48
C SER A 383 -8.51 19.10 -45.82
N SER A 384 -8.70 20.42 -45.89
CA SER A 384 -9.70 21.03 -46.79
C SER A 384 -9.43 22.53 -47.02
N SER A 385 -9.05 22.80 -48.27
CA SER A 385 -9.26 24.00 -49.10
C SER A 385 -9.94 25.25 -48.53
N SER A 386 -9.29 26.41 -48.66
CA SER A 386 -9.91 27.66 -49.18
C SER A 386 -8.88 28.77 -49.47
N SER A 387 -8.61 28.95 -50.77
CA SER A 387 -8.63 30.22 -51.51
C SER A 387 -8.11 31.54 -50.88
N SER A 388 -6.94 31.96 -51.39
CA SER A 388 -6.57 33.30 -51.90
C SER A 388 -7.17 34.57 -51.28
N SER A 389 -6.32 35.45 -50.74
CA SER A 389 -6.12 36.84 -51.25
C SER A 389 -5.09 37.64 -50.42
N THR A 390 -4.03 38.08 -51.13
CA THR A 390 -3.33 39.38 -51.10
C THR A 390 -2.98 40.14 -49.79
N VAL A 391 -1.68 40.49 -49.71
CA VAL A 391 -1.09 41.82 -49.35
C VAL A 391 -1.10 42.13 -47.84
N ASP A 392 0.01 42.39 -47.12
CA ASP A 392 1.01 43.45 -47.33
C ASP A 392 2.31 43.21 -46.54
N LYS A 393 3.36 43.95 -46.94
CA LYS A 393 4.74 43.91 -46.44
C LYS A 393 5.03 45.09 -45.49
N GLU A 394 6.00 44.87 -44.59
CA GLU A 394 6.95 45.83 -43.98
C GLU A 394 6.47 46.85 -42.91
N ARG A 395 7.08 46.80 -41.72
CA ARG A 395 8.05 47.80 -41.16
C ARG A 395 8.21 47.66 -39.62
N GLU A 396 9.45 47.45 -39.17
CA GLU A 396 10.30 48.37 -38.36
C GLU A 396 10.09 48.26 -36.83
N LEU A 397 11.06 47.76 -36.07
CA LEU A 397 12.25 48.42 -35.46
C LEU A 397 11.96 49.14 -34.13
N GLY A 398 12.83 48.90 -33.14
CA GLY A 398 13.00 49.72 -31.90
C GLY A 398 12.78 48.92 -30.62
N ARG A 399 13.81 48.35 -29.96
CA ARG A 399 14.72 48.98 -28.95
C ARG A 399 13.89 49.52 -27.76
N GLU A 400 14.06 49.05 -26.52
CA GLU A 400 15.17 49.40 -25.63
C GLU A 400 15.26 48.50 -24.37
N GLN A 401 16.48 48.36 -23.87
CA GLN A 401 16.85 47.89 -22.54
C GLN A 401 16.73 49.03 -21.50
N SER A 402 16.32 48.72 -20.27
CA SER A 402 16.84 49.32 -19.02
C SER A 402 16.33 48.50 -17.83
N SER A 403 17.16 47.65 -17.21
CA SER A 403 17.93 47.92 -15.97
C SER A 403 17.10 48.16 -14.69
N SER A 404 17.20 47.17 -13.80
CA SER A 404 17.57 47.32 -12.39
C SER A 404 16.74 48.24 -11.46
N ARG A 405 16.17 47.65 -10.40
CA ARG A 405 16.60 47.94 -9.01
C ARG A 405 15.86 47.08 -7.98
N GLU A 406 16.67 46.40 -7.18
CA GLU A 406 16.37 45.97 -5.81
C GLU A 406 16.01 47.17 -4.94
N THR A 407 15.11 46.97 -3.97
CA THR A 407 15.15 47.58 -2.63
C THR A 407 14.17 46.86 -1.71
N ASN A 408 14.71 46.14 -0.73
CA ASN A 408 14.08 45.99 0.60
C ASN A 408 14.34 47.27 1.40
N PRO A 409 13.50 47.60 2.41
CA PRO A 409 13.94 47.31 3.78
C PRO A 409 12.85 46.92 4.79
N ASN A 410 13.36 46.30 5.87
CA ASN A 410 12.81 45.97 7.20
C ASN A 410 12.06 44.66 7.39
#